data_AF-L9KHN1-F1
#
_entry.id   AF-L9KHN1-F1
#
_cell.length_a   1.000
_cell.length_b   1.000
_cell.length_c   1.000
_cell.angle_alpha   90.00
_cell.angle_beta   90.00
_cell.angle_gamma   90.00
#
_symmetry.space_group_name_H-M   'P 1'
#
loop_
_entity.id
_entity.type
_entity.pdbx_description
1 polymer ?
#
loop_
_entity_poly.entity_id
_entity_poly.type
_entity_poly.pdbx_seq_one_letter_code
_entity_poly.pdbx_strand_id
1 'polypeptide(L)'
;MTVEDMNIKGMSNKDINTNGMTAKDMNIKGMNIESMSVKGINIKGMSINDMNIESRNIKGMTVKDINIKGMNIKGMNIKVMSINNMTIKDPTVKGHNIKGMSSKGLNIKK
;
A
#
# COMPACT_ATOMS: atom_id res chain seq x y z
N MET A 1 11.91 -11.79 -3.63
CA MET A 1 11.00 -12.79 -3.04
C MET A 1 9.60 -12.53 -3.55
N THR A 2 8.87 -13.55 -3.96
CA THR A 2 7.48 -13.43 -4.42
C THR A 2 6.56 -14.10 -3.41
N VAL A 3 5.46 -13.45 -3.06
CA VAL A 3 4.39 -13.99 -2.22
C VAL A 3 3.07 -13.88 -2.99
N GLU A 4 2.30 -14.96 -3.02
CA GLU A 4 1.09 -15.09 -3.84
C GLU A 4 -0.02 -15.72 -3.01
N ASP A 5 -1.27 -15.37 -3.33
CA ASP A 5 -2.50 -16.02 -2.82
C ASP A 5 -2.64 -16.09 -1.29
N MET A 6 -2.11 -15.09 -0.57
CA MET A 6 -2.19 -15.05 0.89
C MET A 6 -3.42 -14.29 1.40
N ASN A 7 -4.05 -14.84 2.43
CA ASN A 7 -5.10 -14.18 3.20
C ASN A 7 -4.57 -13.78 4.59
N ILE A 8 -4.41 -12.48 4.82
CA ILE A 8 -3.87 -11.91 6.04
C ILE A 8 -4.99 -11.25 6.84
N LYS A 9 -5.11 -11.60 8.12
CA LYS A 9 -6.12 -11.02 9.01
C LYS A 9 -5.50 -10.61 10.34
N GLY A 10 -5.78 -9.38 10.79
CA GLY A 10 -5.47 -8.92 12.15
C GLY A 10 -3.97 -8.82 12.47
N MET A 11 -3.10 -8.75 11.46
CA MET A 11 -1.66 -8.65 11.69
C MET A 11 -1.29 -7.25 12.18
N SER A 12 -0.50 -7.21 13.27
CA SER A 12 0.08 -5.98 13.80
C SER A 12 1.59 -6.11 13.83
N ASN A 13 2.28 -5.25 13.09
CA ASN A 13 3.74 -5.27 12.99
C ASN A 13 4.29 -3.87 13.27
N LYS A 14 5.32 -3.81 14.12
CA LYS A 14 6.01 -2.56 14.40
C LYS A 14 6.81 -2.09 13.19
N ASP A 15 7.64 -2.97 12.64
CA ASP A 15 8.49 -2.68 11.49
C ASP A 15 8.34 -3.76 10.43
N ILE A 16 8.14 -3.33 9.18
CA ILE A 16 8.14 -4.21 8.01
C ILE A 16 9.11 -3.68 6.95
N ASN A 17 9.96 -4.56 6.43
CA ASN A 17 10.82 -4.31 5.29
C ASN A 17 10.48 -5.26 4.15
N THR A 18 10.03 -4.70 3.02
CA THR A 18 9.63 -5.47 1.83
C THR A 18 10.46 -5.13 0.60
N ASN A 19 11.73 -4.79 0.78
CA ASN A 19 12.61 -4.40 -0.30
C ASN A 19 12.71 -5.51 -1.38
N GLY A 20 12.43 -5.16 -2.63
CA GLY A 20 12.49 -6.06 -3.78
C GLY A 20 11.46 -7.20 -3.76
N MET A 21 10.40 -7.07 -2.96
CA MET A 21 9.34 -8.09 -2.93
C MET A 21 8.35 -7.91 -4.08
N THR A 22 7.76 -9.02 -4.50
CA THR A 22 6.55 -9.02 -5.34
C THR A 22 5.42 -9.66 -4.56
N ALA A 23 4.29 -8.97 -4.44
CA ALA A 23 3.08 -9.51 -3.84
C ALA A 23 1.99 -9.60 -4.90
N LYS A 24 1.35 -10.78 -5.02
CA LYS A 24 0.24 -10.99 -5.94
C LYS A 24 -0.97 -11.54 -5.22
N ASP A 25 -2.14 -11.10 -5.64
CA ASP A 25 -3.43 -11.74 -5.33
C ASP A 25 -3.66 -11.92 -3.82
N MET A 26 -3.24 -10.93 -3.03
CA MET A 26 -3.38 -10.98 -1.57
C MET A 26 -4.68 -10.32 -1.09
N ASN A 27 -5.28 -10.92 -0.07
CA ASN A 27 -6.40 -10.35 0.67
C ASN A 27 -5.95 -9.98 2.08
N ILE A 28 -6.03 -8.69 2.43
CA ILE A 28 -5.60 -8.19 3.75
C ILE A 28 -6.80 -7.56 4.44
N LYS A 29 -7.06 -7.98 5.69
CA LYS A 29 -8.06 -7.37 6.55
C LYS A 29 -7.50 -6.99 7.92
N GLY A 30 -7.69 -5.74 8.34
CA GLY A 30 -7.36 -5.31 9.69
C GLY A 30 -5.86 -5.33 9.99
N MET A 31 -5.04 -4.84 9.06
CA MET A 31 -3.59 -4.82 9.22
C MET A 31 -3.13 -3.47 9.77
N ASN A 32 -2.32 -3.51 10.83
CA ASN A 32 -1.72 -2.33 11.44
C ASN A 32 -0.19 -2.39 11.29
N ILE A 33 0.40 -1.35 10.69
CA ILE A 33 1.85 -1.22 10.57
C ILE A 33 2.28 0.14 11.09
N GLU A 34 3.17 0.17 12.09
CA GLU A 34 3.66 1.44 12.66
C GLU A 34 4.75 2.10 11.79
N SER A 35 5.56 1.27 11.13
CA SER A 35 6.68 1.72 10.30
C SER A 35 6.92 0.71 9.17
N MET A 36 7.03 1.24 7.94
CA MET A 36 7.30 0.41 6.76
C MET A 36 8.34 1.07 5.85
N SER A 37 9.39 0.30 5.53
CA SER A 37 10.38 0.66 4.53
C SER A 37 10.20 -0.19 3.28
N VAL A 38 10.08 0.48 2.14
CA VAL A 38 9.82 -0.18 0.86
C VAL A 38 10.74 0.37 -0.21
N LYS A 39 11.50 -0.52 -0.86
CA LYS A 39 12.27 -0.22 -2.06
C LYS A 39 11.97 -1.22 -3.16
N GLY A 40 11.45 -0.75 -4.29
CA GLY A 40 11.24 -1.58 -5.47
C GLY A 40 10.22 -2.70 -5.28
N ILE A 41 9.11 -2.44 -4.59
CA ILE A 41 8.03 -3.43 -4.46
C ILE A 41 7.12 -3.39 -5.69
N ASN A 42 6.69 -4.56 -6.12
CA ASN A 42 5.63 -4.71 -7.12
C ASN A 42 4.43 -5.41 -6.49
N ILE A 43 3.26 -4.78 -6.61
CA ILE A 43 2.01 -5.30 -6.06
C ILE A 43 1.01 -5.43 -7.19
N LYS A 44 0.38 -6.61 -7.29
CA LYS A 44 -0.68 -6.88 -8.25
C LYS A 44 -1.88 -7.55 -7.58
N GLY A 45 -3.10 -7.14 -7.92
CA GLY A 45 -4.30 -7.91 -7.56
C GLY A 45 -4.63 -7.92 -6.07
N MET A 46 -4.35 -6.83 -5.34
CA MET A 46 -4.59 -6.80 -3.90
C MET A 46 -5.99 -6.29 -3.54
N SER A 47 -6.62 -6.94 -2.57
CA SER A 47 -7.79 -6.42 -1.86
C SER A 47 -7.41 -6.13 -0.41
N ILE A 48 -7.64 -4.89 0.03
CA ILE A 48 -7.31 -4.42 1.37
C ILE A 48 -8.57 -3.83 2.01
N ASN A 49 -8.92 -4.33 3.20
CA ASN A 49 -9.96 -3.75 4.03
C ASN A 49 -9.36 -3.37 5.39
N ASP A 50 -9.59 -2.13 5.83
CA ASP A 50 -9.20 -1.63 7.15
C ASP A 50 -7.69 -1.77 7.40
N MET A 51 -6.91 -0.92 6.76
CA MET A 51 -5.45 -0.90 6.89
C MET A 51 -4.99 0.43 7.47
N ASN A 52 -4.29 0.36 8.61
CA ASN A 52 -3.69 1.52 9.25
C ASN A 52 -2.18 1.46 9.12
N ILE A 53 -1.59 2.47 8.49
CA ILE A 53 -0.14 2.54 8.37
C ILE A 53 0.37 3.93 8.73
N GLU A 54 1.19 3.96 9.77
CA GLU A 54 1.88 5.15 10.22
C GLU A 54 3.30 5.18 9.64
N SER A 55 3.86 6.39 9.48
CA SER A 55 5.24 6.68 9.08
C SER A 55 5.89 5.75 8.03
N ARG A 56 5.96 6.21 6.77
CA ARG A 56 6.60 5.41 5.71
C ARG A 56 7.64 6.14 4.89
N ASN A 57 8.64 5.38 4.47
CA ASN A 57 9.56 5.76 3.40
C ASN A 57 9.46 4.76 2.25
N ILE A 58 8.79 5.17 1.16
CA ILE A 58 8.61 4.36 -0.04
C ILE A 58 9.46 4.93 -1.17
N LYS A 59 10.40 4.14 -1.67
CA LYS A 59 11.23 4.47 -2.83
C LYS A 59 11.01 3.45 -3.95
N GLY A 60 10.19 3.82 -4.92
CA GLY A 60 9.91 2.96 -6.07
C GLY A 60 8.90 1.89 -5.70
N MET A 61 7.62 2.16 -5.94
CA MET A 61 6.53 1.21 -5.76
C MET A 61 5.68 1.17 -7.02
N THR A 62 5.42 -0.03 -7.52
CA THR A 62 4.47 -0.25 -8.61
C THR A 62 3.27 -1.00 -8.06
N VAL A 63 2.09 -0.45 -8.28
CA VAL A 63 0.82 -1.00 -7.80
C VAL A 63 -0.12 -1.12 -8.99
N LYS A 64 -0.64 -2.33 -9.20
CA LYS A 64 -1.55 -2.65 -10.30
C LYS A 64 -2.79 -3.41 -9.82
N ASP A 65 -3.96 -3.00 -10.29
CA ASP A 65 -5.24 -3.69 -10.05
C ASP A 65 -5.51 -3.87 -8.54
N ILE A 66 -5.60 -2.77 -7.79
CA ILE A 66 -5.75 -2.78 -6.33
C ILE A 66 -7.07 -2.15 -5.91
N ASN A 67 -7.76 -2.80 -4.96
CA ASN A 67 -8.96 -2.29 -4.33
C ASN A 67 -8.74 -2.15 -2.82
N ILE A 68 -8.89 -0.93 -2.31
CA ILE A 68 -8.72 -0.60 -0.89
C ILE A 68 -10.01 0.02 -0.35
N LYS A 69 -10.46 -0.45 0.81
CA LYS A 69 -11.55 0.16 1.58
C LYS A 69 -11.08 0.44 3.01
N GLY A 70 -11.32 1.65 3.51
CA GLY A 70 -10.98 2.02 4.89
C GLY A 70 -9.45 2.06 5.10
N MET A 71 -8.76 2.94 4.38
CA MET A 71 -7.31 3.09 4.53
C MET A 71 -6.97 4.32 5.35
N ASN A 72 -6.20 4.15 6.41
CA ASN A 72 -5.63 5.27 7.16
C ASN A 72 -4.12 5.30 6.95
N ILE A 73 -3.62 6.37 6.34
CA ILE A 73 -2.20 6.61 6.22
C ILE A 73 -1.85 7.93 6.91
N LYS A 74 -0.79 7.90 7.72
CA LYS A 74 -0.18 9.08 8.32
C LYS A 74 1.32 9.11 8.01
N GLY A 75 1.86 10.28 7.66
CA GLY A 75 3.31 10.45 7.58
C GLY A 75 3.98 9.70 6.42
N MET A 76 3.35 9.65 5.24
CA MET A 76 3.90 8.92 4.10
C MET A 76 4.85 9.80 3.27
N ASN A 77 6.07 9.33 3.06
CA ASN A 77 7.03 9.93 2.13
C ASN A 77 7.27 8.98 0.94
N ILE A 78 6.85 9.39 -0.25
CA ILE A 78 6.98 8.64 -1.50
C ILE A 78 7.86 9.42 -2.46
N LYS A 79 8.93 8.79 -2.95
CA LYS A 79 9.82 9.41 -3.97
C LYS A 79 9.45 9.06 -5.41
N VAL A 80 8.95 7.84 -5.64
CA VAL A 80 8.58 7.32 -6.96
C VAL A 80 7.48 6.28 -6.76
N MET A 81 6.33 6.48 -7.43
CA MET A 81 5.21 5.54 -7.39
C MET A 81 4.51 5.48 -8.75
N SER A 82 4.24 4.27 -9.22
CA SER A 82 3.47 4.01 -10.43
C SER A 82 2.19 3.27 -10.08
N ILE A 83 1.04 3.84 -10.44
CA ILE A 83 -0.28 3.32 -10.16
C ILE A 83 -1.00 2.99 -11.46
N ASN A 84 -1.53 1.78 -11.57
CA ASN A 84 -2.38 1.36 -12.67
C ASN A 84 -3.63 0.66 -12.10
N ASN A 85 -4.82 1.23 -12.33
CA ASN A 85 -6.10 0.69 -11.85
C ASN A 85 -6.13 0.48 -10.33
N MET A 86 -6.22 1.58 -9.58
CA MET A 86 -6.35 1.52 -8.12
C MET A 86 -7.63 2.21 -7.70
N THR A 87 -8.44 1.54 -6.89
CA THR A 87 -9.60 2.15 -6.24
C THR A 87 -9.37 2.24 -4.74
N ILE A 88 -9.56 3.42 -4.16
CA ILE A 88 -9.50 3.65 -2.72
C ILE A 88 -10.85 4.23 -2.28
N LYS A 89 -11.50 3.57 -1.32
CA LYS A 89 -12.74 4.04 -0.68
C LYS A 89 -12.46 4.43 0.76
N ASP A 90 -13.04 5.55 1.17
CA ASP A 90 -12.98 6.10 2.52
C ASP A 90 -11.54 6.32 3.05
N PRO A 91 -10.61 6.91 2.28
CA PRO A 91 -9.26 7.12 2.77
C PRO A 91 -9.17 8.27 3.77
N THR A 92 -8.38 8.04 4.83
CA THR A 92 -7.84 9.09 5.69
C THR A 92 -6.34 9.23 5.44
N VAL A 93 -5.91 10.40 4.96
CA VAL A 93 -4.53 10.65 4.50
C VAL A 93 -4.06 11.97 5.14
N LYS A 94 -3.11 11.91 6.09
CA LYS A 94 -2.56 13.10 6.78
C LYS A 94 -1.03 13.16 6.75
N GLY A 95 -0.45 14.33 6.46
CA GLY A 95 1.00 14.55 6.48
C GLY A 95 1.76 13.75 5.42
N HIS A 96 1.46 13.99 4.13
CA HIS A 96 2.04 13.22 3.02
C HIS A 96 2.96 14.07 2.19
N ASN A 97 4.06 13.47 1.72
CA ASN A 97 4.93 14.05 0.71
C ASN A 97 5.09 13.02 -0.43
N ILE A 98 4.48 13.30 -1.58
CA ILE A 98 4.51 12.42 -2.73
C ILE A 98 5.19 13.15 -3.88
N LYS A 99 6.34 12.63 -4.32
CA LYS A 99 7.07 13.07 -5.50
C LYS A 99 7.11 11.96 -6.53
N GLY A 100 7.18 12.33 -7.81
CA GLY A 100 7.34 11.36 -8.91
C GLY A 100 6.23 10.31 -9.00
N MET A 101 5.00 10.69 -8.67
CA MET A 101 3.83 9.81 -8.83
C MET A 101 3.32 9.87 -10.27
N SER A 102 3.16 8.70 -10.87
CA SER A 102 2.40 8.51 -12.10
C SER A 102 1.20 7.63 -11.79
N SER A 103 0.00 8.06 -12.19
CA SER A 103 -1.23 7.34 -11.90
C SER A 103 -2.14 7.27 -13.12
N LYS A 104 -2.47 6.05 -13.54
CA LYS A 104 -3.50 5.74 -14.54
C LYS A 104 -4.60 4.93 -13.87
N GLY A 105 -5.86 5.36 -14.02
CA GLY A 105 -6.99 4.64 -13.43
C GLY A 105 -7.01 4.66 -11.89
N LEU A 106 -6.44 5.69 -11.27
CA LEU A 106 -6.60 5.94 -9.83
C LEU A 106 -7.99 6.54 -9.58
N ASN A 107 -8.78 5.89 -8.73
CA ASN A 107 -10.11 6.32 -8.34
C ASN A 107 -10.21 6.43 -6.82
N ILE A 108 -10.53 7.61 -6.31
CA ILE A 108 -10.69 7.86 -4.88
C ILE A 108 -12.14 8.23 -4.61
N LYS A 109 -12.80 7.44 -3.77
CA LYS A 109 -14.19 7.65 -3.34
C LYS A 109 -14.20 7.95 -1.85
N LYS A 110 -14.98 8.96 -1.48
CA LYS A 110 -15.28 9.31 -0.09
C LYS A 110 -16.53 8.59 0.38
#